data_AF-A0AAN6EQZ6-F1
#
_entry.id   AF-A0AAN6EQZ6-F1
#
_cell.length_a   1.000
_cell.length_b   1.000
_cell.length_c   1.000
_cell.angle_alpha   90.00
_cell.angle_beta   90.00
_cell.angle_gamma   90.00
#
_symmetry.space_group_name_H-M   'P 1'
#
loop_
_entity.id
_entity.type
_entity.pdbx_description
1 polymer ?
#
loop_
_entity_poly.entity_id
_entity_poly.type
_entity_poly.pdbx_seq_one_letter_code
_entity_poly.pdbx_strand_id
1 'polypeptide(L)'
;MTKHKAFLGKIIAKNQQLAVDIDTFANKQQKSDLPGTSEKEVIISGFLEKLYVEICSIAQNRGHPRTTNKIILSAWASFFLPIRSLTSIVPDGYFLAARMILYLATAFISEDALQRKFPENESSIPKVAEIHSFLADLDEELLRCLRALWQSSNALEGFPWVFTQYPVRERDPDPEKAASRHAQAVARSPAHLAALGGIKGRQIWVPRPGDAPVYQPDPAATGWAFEKAEGPLLWQQYGDDGPIRQEFHYHIIDEDRNDVQFRCRDVFRRSRQFIFDAHYFTRIRLAEHILDSSPLATETKVQIMGYLDDPNLEPYLSRLDLADVYSPFPSVDKQLECLECKANTCPKTSLHLN
;
A
#
# COMPACT_ATOMS: atom_id res chain seq x y z
N MET A 1 31.33 -0.97 -9.20
CA MET A 1 31.14 -0.30 -7.89
C MET A 1 30.52 1.09 -8.02
N THR A 2 31.11 2.02 -8.78
CA THR A 2 30.67 3.42 -8.90
C THR A 2 29.34 3.61 -9.64
N LYS A 3 29.05 2.83 -10.69
CA LYS A 3 27.86 3.07 -11.54
C LYS A 3 26.52 2.90 -10.82
N HIS A 4 26.30 1.78 -10.12
CA HIS A 4 25.02 1.54 -9.42
C HIS A 4 24.85 2.45 -8.20
N LYS A 5 25.91 2.65 -7.39
CA LYS A 5 25.86 3.62 -6.29
C LYS A 5 25.62 5.06 -6.77
N ALA A 6 26.25 5.47 -7.87
CA ALA A 6 26.03 6.79 -8.47
C ALA A 6 24.60 6.92 -9.05
N PHE A 7 24.06 5.86 -9.63
CA PHE A 7 22.67 5.80 -10.07
C PHE A 7 21.70 6.05 -8.91
N LEU A 8 21.85 5.30 -7.80
CA LEU A 8 21.03 5.49 -6.60
C LEU A 8 21.19 6.90 -6.00
N GLY A 9 22.43 7.41 -5.94
CA GLY A 9 22.70 8.78 -5.48
C GLY A 9 22.03 9.85 -6.36
N LYS A 10 21.97 9.65 -7.69
CA LYS A 10 21.26 10.54 -8.61
C LYS A 10 19.77 10.56 -8.33
N ILE A 11 19.17 9.41 -7.99
CA ILE A 11 17.75 9.33 -7.66
C ILE A 11 17.45 10.07 -6.36
N ILE A 12 18.28 9.88 -5.33
CA ILE A 12 18.14 10.61 -4.06
C ILE A 12 18.13 12.12 -4.31
N ALA A 13 19.10 12.63 -5.10
CA ALA A 13 19.17 14.05 -5.44
C ALA A 13 17.94 14.53 -6.25
N LYS A 14 17.45 13.73 -7.20
CA LYS A 14 16.23 14.05 -7.95
C LYS A 14 14.99 14.11 -7.07
N ASN A 15 14.86 13.18 -6.13
CA ASN A 15 13.72 13.13 -5.21
C ASN A 15 13.73 14.33 -4.25
N GLN A 16 14.91 14.76 -3.79
CA GLN A 16 15.07 15.99 -3.02
C GLN A 16 14.63 17.22 -3.81
N GLN A 17 15.08 17.36 -5.06
CA GLN A 17 14.66 18.48 -5.91
C GLN A 17 13.15 18.44 -6.20
N LEU A 18 12.61 17.26 -6.47
CA LEU A 18 11.18 17.08 -6.76
C LEU A 18 10.31 17.50 -5.57
N ALA A 19 10.72 17.21 -4.34
CA ALA A 19 10.02 17.67 -3.14
C ALA A 19 9.96 19.20 -3.08
N VAL A 20 11.09 19.88 -3.33
CA VAL A 20 11.16 21.35 -3.39
C VAL A 20 10.24 21.92 -4.48
N ASP A 21 10.22 21.30 -5.65
CA ASP A 21 9.36 21.72 -6.77
C ASP A 21 7.86 21.59 -6.38
N ILE A 22 7.49 20.48 -5.73
CA ILE A 22 6.11 20.23 -5.26
C ILE A 22 5.72 21.24 -4.18
N ASP A 23 6.56 21.47 -3.18
CA ASP A 23 6.28 22.41 -2.09
C ASP A 23 6.17 23.85 -2.62
N THR A 24 7.01 24.22 -3.59
CA THR A 24 6.93 25.52 -4.26
C THR A 24 5.60 25.68 -5.01
N PHE A 25 5.16 24.63 -5.70
CA PHE A 25 3.87 24.62 -6.38
C PHE A 25 2.68 24.71 -5.41
N ALA A 26 2.69 23.91 -4.34
CA ALA A 26 1.66 23.92 -3.30
C ALA A 26 1.54 25.30 -2.63
N ASN A 27 2.67 25.94 -2.33
CA ASN A 27 2.69 27.30 -1.76
C ASN A 27 2.08 28.34 -2.71
N LYS A 28 2.33 28.24 -4.03
CA LYS A 28 1.68 29.10 -5.03
C LYS A 28 0.18 28.85 -5.11
N GLN A 29 -0.25 27.58 -4.95
CA GLN A 29 -1.67 27.22 -4.92
C GLN A 29 -2.42 27.92 -3.81
N GLN A 30 -1.85 27.90 -2.60
CA GLN A 30 -2.45 28.53 -1.42
C GLN A 30 -2.52 30.05 -1.54
N LYS A 31 -1.54 30.67 -2.20
CA LYS A 31 -1.53 32.13 -2.46
C LYS A 31 -2.45 32.57 -3.61
N SER A 32 -3.14 31.63 -4.27
CA SER A 32 -3.92 31.89 -5.48
C SER A 32 -3.11 32.45 -6.66
N ASP A 33 -1.79 32.27 -6.65
CA ASP A 33 -0.85 32.76 -7.68
C ASP A 33 -0.72 31.78 -8.88
N LEU A 34 -1.69 30.89 -9.06
CA LEU A 34 -1.58 29.77 -10.01
C LEU A 34 -2.33 29.97 -11.32
N PRO A 35 -1.85 29.32 -12.39
CA PRO A 35 -2.52 29.30 -13.68
C PRO A 35 -3.86 28.54 -13.66
N GLY A 36 -4.59 28.57 -14.79
CA GLY A 36 -5.89 27.93 -14.95
C GLY A 36 -5.89 26.43 -14.65
N THR A 37 -7.08 25.86 -14.42
CA THR A 37 -7.28 24.46 -13.97
C THR A 37 -6.51 23.44 -14.81
N SER A 38 -6.50 23.59 -16.14
CA SER A 38 -5.78 22.69 -17.05
C SER A 38 -4.25 22.69 -16.83
N GLU A 39 -3.65 23.81 -16.46
CA GLU A 39 -2.21 23.90 -16.29
C GLU A 39 -1.77 23.30 -14.95
N LYS A 40 -2.55 23.53 -13.88
CA LYS A 40 -2.36 22.84 -12.58
C LYS A 40 -2.35 21.33 -12.77
N GLU A 41 -3.32 20.86 -13.53
CA GLU A 41 -3.54 19.47 -13.88
C GLU A 41 -2.35 18.84 -14.63
N VAL A 42 -1.74 19.56 -15.57
CA VAL A 42 -0.54 19.13 -16.29
C VAL A 42 0.67 19.07 -15.35
N ILE A 43 0.85 20.07 -14.49
CA ILE A 43 1.96 20.12 -13.53
C ILE A 43 1.88 18.94 -12.54
N ILE A 44 0.70 18.68 -11.96
CA ILE A 44 0.49 17.56 -11.05
C ILE A 44 0.80 16.23 -11.75
N SER A 45 0.28 16.03 -12.97
CA SER A 45 0.57 14.82 -13.76
C SER A 45 2.08 14.66 -13.98
N GLY A 46 2.80 15.75 -14.26
CA GLY A 46 4.25 15.74 -14.41
C GLY A 46 5.00 15.37 -13.14
N PHE A 47 4.53 15.75 -11.95
CA PHE A 47 5.11 15.30 -10.69
C PHE A 47 4.90 13.80 -10.46
N LEU A 48 3.67 13.31 -10.68
CA LEU A 48 3.34 11.88 -10.55
C LEU A 48 4.13 11.03 -11.56
N GLU A 49 4.27 11.52 -12.79
CA GLU A 49 5.06 10.86 -13.83
C GLU A 49 6.52 10.73 -13.43
N LYS A 50 7.14 11.81 -12.93
CA LYS A 50 8.53 11.77 -12.44
C LYS A 50 8.70 10.73 -11.33
N LEU A 51 7.81 10.70 -10.33
CA LEU A 51 7.85 9.70 -9.27
C LEU A 51 7.72 8.28 -9.82
N TYR A 52 6.69 8.04 -10.64
CA TYR A 52 6.42 6.73 -11.21
C TYR A 52 7.58 6.21 -12.07
N VAL A 53 8.17 7.07 -12.91
CA VAL A 53 9.31 6.71 -13.76
C VAL A 53 10.53 6.37 -12.93
N GLU A 54 10.82 7.11 -11.86
CA GLU A 54 11.97 6.81 -10.99
C GLU A 54 11.75 5.57 -10.12
N ILE A 55 10.52 5.32 -9.65
CA ILE A 55 10.16 4.05 -8.99
C ILE A 55 10.40 2.87 -9.94
N CYS A 56 9.92 2.98 -11.18
CA CYS A 56 10.18 1.97 -12.22
C CYS A 56 11.68 1.82 -12.52
N SER A 57 12.44 2.92 -12.52
CA SER A 57 13.86 2.92 -12.89
C SER A 57 14.71 2.16 -11.88
N ILE A 58 14.38 2.26 -10.57
CA ILE A 58 15.03 1.45 -9.53
C ILE A 58 14.63 -0.01 -9.67
N ALA A 59 13.33 -0.31 -9.74
CA ALA A 59 12.82 -1.68 -9.82
C ALA A 59 13.41 -2.48 -11.00
N GLN A 60 13.68 -1.83 -12.13
CA GLN A 60 14.25 -2.48 -13.31
C GLN A 60 15.79 -2.62 -13.26
N ASN A 61 16.46 -1.98 -12.30
CA ASN A 61 17.91 -1.99 -12.22
C ASN A 61 18.39 -3.26 -11.52
N ARG A 62 19.11 -4.13 -12.22
CA ARG A 62 19.58 -5.46 -11.73
C ARG A 62 20.58 -5.44 -10.56
N GLY A 63 20.71 -4.33 -9.85
CA GLY A 63 21.57 -4.22 -8.68
C GLY A 63 23.07 -4.33 -8.97
N HIS A 64 23.85 -4.44 -7.92
CA HIS A 64 25.25 -4.86 -7.99
C HIS A 64 25.60 -5.62 -6.70
N PRO A 65 26.29 -6.78 -6.75
CA PRO A 65 26.57 -7.63 -5.58
C PRO A 65 27.37 -6.99 -4.42
N ARG A 66 27.83 -5.74 -4.58
CA ARG A 66 28.63 -4.99 -3.60
C ARG A 66 27.91 -3.75 -3.07
N THR A 67 26.64 -3.56 -3.43
CA THR A 67 25.78 -2.52 -2.87
C THR A 67 25.11 -3.11 -1.64
N THR A 68 25.23 -2.43 -0.50
CA THR A 68 24.64 -2.91 0.75
C THR A 68 23.15 -2.58 0.80
N ASN A 69 22.36 -3.37 1.54
CA ASN A 69 20.94 -3.10 1.80
C ASN A 69 20.74 -1.66 2.29
N LYS A 70 21.57 -1.17 3.21
CA LYS A 70 21.53 0.22 3.67
C LYS A 70 21.51 1.28 2.56
N ILE A 71 22.31 1.10 1.50
CA ILE A 71 22.35 2.05 0.37
C ILE A 71 21.06 1.91 -0.48
N ILE A 72 20.62 0.69 -0.73
CA ILE A 72 19.40 0.41 -1.51
C ILE A 72 18.18 0.97 -0.78
N LEU A 73 18.04 0.67 0.51
CA LEU A 73 16.98 1.19 1.39
C LEU A 73 17.02 2.71 1.49
N SER A 74 18.20 3.34 1.54
CA SER A 74 18.28 4.81 1.53
C SER A 74 17.76 5.45 0.24
N ALA A 75 17.93 4.77 -0.90
CA ALA A 75 17.37 5.23 -2.16
C ALA A 75 15.86 5.08 -2.18
N TRP A 76 15.32 3.95 -1.71
CA TRP A 76 13.88 3.74 -1.59
C TRP A 76 13.23 4.72 -0.59
N ALA A 77 13.85 4.93 0.57
CA ALA A 77 13.38 5.89 1.58
C ALA A 77 13.38 7.34 1.07
N SER A 78 14.22 7.67 0.08
CA SER A 78 14.25 9.03 -0.49
C SER A 78 12.94 9.43 -1.18
N PHE A 79 12.10 8.48 -1.59
CA PHE A 79 10.78 8.76 -2.16
C PHE A 79 9.78 9.30 -1.14
N PHE A 80 9.96 9.02 0.16
CA PHE A 80 9.05 9.53 1.19
C PHE A 80 8.99 11.05 1.20
N LEU A 81 10.10 11.73 0.90
CA LEU A 81 10.14 13.19 0.91
C LEU A 81 9.20 13.81 -0.14
N PRO A 82 9.36 13.58 -1.45
CA PRO A 82 8.45 14.14 -2.45
C PRO A 82 7.01 13.60 -2.32
N ILE A 83 6.82 12.35 -1.86
CA ILE A 83 5.48 11.81 -1.62
C ILE A 83 4.78 12.54 -0.47
N ARG A 84 5.49 12.86 0.62
CA ARG A 84 4.94 13.71 1.69
C ARG A 84 4.58 15.09 1.16
N SER A 85 5.42 15.71 0.34
CA SER A 85 5.13 17.02 -0.27
C SER A 85 3.84 17.03 -1.10
N LEU A 86 3.46 15.92 -1.75
CA LEU A 86 2.18 15.82 -2.47
C LEU A 86 0.97 16.08 -1.58
N THR A 87 1.06 15.80 -0.28
CA THR A 87 -0.06 16.02 0.67
C THR A 87 -0.45 17.49 0.81
N SER A 88 0.45 18.42 0.46
CA SER A 88 0.19 19.86 0.45
C SER A 88 -0.61 20.36 -0.76
N ILE A 89 -0.81 19.51 -1.78
CA ILE A 89 -1.57 19.84 -3.00
C ILE A 89 -3.07 19.69 -2.74
N VAL A 90 -3.85 20.70 -3.09
CA VAL A 90 -5.32 20.70 -2.91
C VAL A 90 -6.01 20.35 -4.25
N PRO A 91 -7.13 19.60 -4.26
CA PRO A 91 -7.80 18.98 -3.11
C PRO A 91 -7.31 17.55 -2.78
N ASP A 92 -6.74 16.84 -3.75
CA ASP A 92 -6.53 15.40 -3.67
C ASP A 92 -5.13 14.96 -3.15
N GLY A 93 -4.37 15.86 -2.51
CA GLY A 93 -2.97 15.62 -2.14
C GLY A 93 -2.72 14.33 -1.33
N TYR A 94 -3.57 14.03 -0.35
CA TYR A 94 -3.46 12.78 0.43
C TYR A 94 -3.75 11.53 -0.41
N PHE A 95 -4.69 11.61 -1.35
CA PHE A 95 -4.96 10.52 -2.30
C PHE A 95 -3.75 10.29 -3.23
N LEU A 96 -3.17 11.38 -3.76
CA LEU A 96 -1.97 11.30 -4.60
C LEU A 96 -0.81 10.64 -3.85
N ALA A 97 -0.54 11.09 -2.63
CA ALA A 97 0.53 10.57 -1.80
C ALA A 97 0.34 9.08 -1.50
N ALA A 98 -0.84 8.69 -1.01
CA ALA A 98 -1.15 7.30 -0.69
C ALA A 98 -0.95 6.37 -1.89
N ARG A 99 -1.38 6.79 -3.09
CA ARG A 99 -1.18 6.00 -4.31
C ARG A 99 0.27 5.84 -4.70
N MET A 100 1.09 6.87 -4.52
CA MET A 100 2.52 6.76 -4.78
C MET A 100 3.22 5.84 -3.77
N ILE A 101 2.74 5.77 -2.52
CA ILE A 101 3.22 4.75 -1.55
C ILE A 101 2.86 3.32 -2.02
N LEU A 102 1.66 3.11 -2.58
CA LEU A 102 1.26 1.80 -3.10
C LEU A 102 2.12 1.37 -4.32
N TYR A 103 2.41 2.29 -5.25
CA TYR A 103 3.38 2.04 -6.33
C TYR A 103 4.79 1.73 -5.79
N LEU A 104 5.25 2.52 -4.82
CA LEU A 104 6.55 2.35 -4.18
C LEU A 104 6.68 0.97 -3.53
N ALA A 105 5.66 0.53 -2.78
CA ALA A 105 5.65 -0.78 -2.16
C ALA A 105 5.63 -1.91 -3.17
N THR A 106 4.80 -1.82 -4.22
CA THR A 106 4.77 -2.83 -5.29
C THR A 106 6.15 -3.02 -5.93
N ALA A 107 6.84 -1.91 -6.20
CA ALA A 107 8.19 -1.91 -6.74
C ALA A 107 9.20 -2.53 -5.75
N PHE A 108 9.14 -2.12 -4.49
CA PHE A 108 10.06 -2.56 -3.44
C PHE A 108 9.93 -4.06 -3.13
N ILE A 109 8.70 -4.60 -3.09
CA ILE A 109 8.44 -6.03 -2.85
C ILE A 109 9.11 -6.89 -3.93
N SER A 110 9.25 -6.35 -5.14
CA SER A 110 9.89 -7.00 -6.29
C SER A 110 11.38 -6.64 -6.45
N GLU A 111 12.00 -5.94 -5.50
CA GLU A 111 13.40 -5.51 -5.58
C GLU A 111 14.37 -6.70 -5.46
N ASP A 112 14.97 -7.08 -6.59
CA ASP A 112 15.93 -8.17 -6.71
C ASP A 112 17.32 -7.82 -6.16
N ALA A 113 17.69 -6.53 -6.13
CA ALA A 113 19.02 -6.12 -5.66
C ALA A 113 19.18 -6.23 -4.14
N LEU A 114 18.07 -6.34 -3.40
CA LEU A 114 18.07 -6.42 -1.95
C LEU A 114 18.51 -7.82 -1.48
N GLN A 115 19.45 -7.88 -0.56
CA GLN A 115 19.78 -9.14 0.12
C GLN A 115 18.58 -9.57 0.97
N ARG A 116 18.01 -10.74 0.65
CA ARG A 116 16.88 -11.37 1.37
C ARG A 116 17.23 -12.70 2.03
N LYS A 117 18.50 -13.11 1.96
CA LYS A 117 19.00 -14.34 2.58
C LYS A 117 19.99 -13.98 3.67
N PHE A 118 19.71 -14.41 4.89
CA PHE A 118 20.45 -14.03 6.08
C PHE A 118 20.90 -15.28 6.84
N PRO A 119 22.19 -15.45 7.14
CA PRO A 119 22.64 -16.51 8.04
C PRO A 119 22.02 -16.35 9.43
N GLU A 120 21.71 -17.45 10.11
CA GLU A 120 21.17 -17.47 11.48
C GLU A 120 22.28 -17.16 12.50
N ASN A 121 22.71 -15.90 12.53
CA ASN A 121 23.69 -15.42 13.50
C ASN A 121 23.43 -13.95 13.89
N GLU A 122 24.09 -13.49 14.94
CA GLU A 122 23.89 -12.13 15.49
C GLU A 122 24.17 -11.03 14.47
N SER A 123 25.03 -11.26 13.48
CA SER A 123 25.37 -10.27 12.44
C SER A 123 24.22 -9.98 11.46
N SER A 124 23.23 -10.88 11.39
CA SER A 124 22.06 -10.75 10.53
C SER A 124 20.93 -9.94 11.17
N ILE A 125 20.85 -9.92 12.50
CA ILE A 125 19.84 -9.19 13.27
C ILE A 125 19.72 -7.72 12.81
N PRO A 126 20.81 -6.91 12.78
CA PRO A 126 20.69 -5.52 12.35
C PRO A 126 20.28 -5.37 10.88
N LYS A 127 20.65 -6.31 10.01
CA LYS A 127 20.32 -6.25 8.57
C LYS A 127 18.83 -6.52 8.33
N VAL A 128 18.25 -7.47 9.05
CA VAL A 128 16.81 -7.76 9.01
C VAL A 128 16.04 -6.60 9.64
N ALA A 129 16.53 -6.05 10.77
CA ALA A 129 15.94 -4.89 11.43
C ALA A 129 15.87 -3.65 10.52
N GLU A 130 16.89 -3.39 9.70
CA GLU A 130 16.87 -2.28 8.71
C GLU A 130 15.73 -2.43 7.70
N ILE A 131 15.49 -3.63 7.17
CA ILE A 131 14.36 -3.90 6.25
C ILE A 131 13.04 -3.74 6.99
N HIS A 132 12.95 -4.29 8.21
CA HIS A 132 11.76 -4.22 9.04
C HIS A 132 11.37 -2.78 9.41
N SER A 133 12.36 -1.91 9.63
CA SER A 133 12.15 -0.48 9.84
C SER A 133 11.58 0.18 8.60
N PHE A 134 12.14 -0.11 7.42
CA PHE A 134 11.65 0.46 6.17
C PHE A 134 10.20 0.03 5.85
N LEU A 135 9.83 -1.23 6.11
CA LEU A 135 8.45 -1.70 5.98
C LEU A 135 7.51 -0.97 6.96
N ALA A 136 7.96 -0.72 8.19
CA ALA A 136 7.17 0.04 9.16
C ALA A 136 6.98 1.50 8.71
N ASP A 137 8.01 2.12 8.14
CA ASP A 137 7.93 3.49 7.58
C ASP A 137 6.97 3.55 6.39
N LEU A 138 6.97 2.53 5.51
CA LEU A 138 6.01 2.40 4.42
C LEU A 138 4.56 2.35 4.93
N ASP A 139 4.30 1.48 5.92
CA ASP A 139 2.96 1.33 6.51
C ASP A 139 2.51 2.62 7.19
N GLU A 140 3.38 3.29 7.94
CA GLU A 140 3.06 4.54 8.60
C GLU A 140 2.77 5.68 7.60
N GLU A 141 3.53 5.78 6.49
CA GLU A 141 3.25 6.78 5.46
C GLU A 141 1.90 6.59 4.77
N LEU A 142 1.54 5.34 4.48
CA LEU A 142 0.24 5.02 3.91
C LEU A 142 -0.87 5.34 4.93
N LEU A 143 -0.74 4.83 6.16
CA LEU A 143 -1.71 5.00 7.23
C LEU A 143 -2.00 6.48 7.52
N ARG A 144 -0.95 7.32 7.55
CA ARG A 144 -1.09 8.77 7.71
C ARG A 144 -2.01 9.38 6.65
N CYS A 145 -1.86 8.97 5.39
CA CYS A 145 -2.69 9.48 4.30
C CYS A 145 -4.12 8.94 4.37
N LEU A 146 -4.30 7.66 4.70
CA LEU A 146 -5.62 7.04 4.86
C LEU A 146 -6.42 7.69 5.99
N ARG A 147 -5.79 7.95 7.13
CA ARG A 147 -6.42 8.65 8.27
C ARG A 147 -6.87 10.06 7.90
N ALA A 148 -6.06 10.81 7.16
CA ALA A 148 -6.42 12.15 6.71
C ALA A 148 -7.61 12.13 5.74
N LEU A 149 -7.65 11.19 4.80
CA LEU A 149 -8.78 10.99 3.88
C LEU A 149 -10.06 10.55 4.60
N TRP A 150 -9.92 9.68 5.60
CA TRP A 150 -11.03 9.27 6.46
C TRP A 150 -11.63 10.46 7.21
N GLN A 151 -10.80 11.29 7.82
CA GLN A 151 -11.24 12.49 8.53
C GLN A 151 -11.87 13.52 7.59
N SER A 152 -11.26 13.79 6.43
CA SER A 152 -11.79 14.78 5.47
C SER A 152 -13.09 14.35 4.78
N SER A 153 -13.34 13.04 4.70
CA SER A 153 -14.58 12.47 4.15
C SER A 153 -15.72 12.35 5.16
N ASN A 154 -15.55 12.87 6.39
CA ASN A 154 -16.48 12.64 7.50
C ASN A 154 -16.73 11.14 7.76
N ALA A 155 -15.67 10.32 7.63
CA ALA A 155 -15.74 8.88 7.86
C ALA A 155 -16.70 8.13 6.90
N LEU A 156 -16.69 8.56 5.63
CA LEU A 156 -17.44 7.94 4.53
C LEU A 156 -16.53 7.36 3.44
N GLU A 157 -15.22 7.56 3.51
CA GLU A 157 -14.27 6.99 2.56
C GLU A 157 -14.11 5.48 2.76
N GLY A 158 -14.45 4.72 1.71
CA GLY A 158 -14.31 3.26 1.70
C GLY A 158 -13.04 2.74 1.03
N PHE A 159 -12.13 3.58 0.52
CA PHE A 159 -10.84 3.16 -0.04
C PHE A 159 -10.85 2.04 -1.12
N PRO A 160 -11.87 1.92 -2.01
CA PRO A 160 -11.93 0.81 -2.97
C PRO A 160 -10.73 0.78 -3.93
N TRP A 161 -10.12 1.94 -4.17
CA TRP A 161 -8.95 2.10 -5.03
C TRP A 161 -7.68 1.44 -4.45
N VAL A 162 -7.57 1.28 -3.12
CA VAL A 162 -6.37 0.70 -2.48
C VAL A 162 -6.17 -0.77 -2.84
N PHE A 163 -7.25 -1.51 -3.10
CA PHE A 163 -7.21 -2.91 -3.52
C PHE A 163 -6.92 -3.10 -5.01
N THR A 164 -6.63 -2.02 -5.75
CA THR A 164 -6.25 -2.12 -7.15
C THR A 164 -4.82 -2.59 -7.29
N GLN A 165 -4.51 -3.26 -8.40
CA GLN A 165 -3.13 -3.46 -8.82
C GLN A 165 -2.42 -2.10 -9.04
N TYR A 166 -1.18 -1.98 -8.56
CA TYR A 166 -0.31 -0.82 -8.79
C TYR A 166 0.91 -1.23 -9.63
N PRO A 167 0.70 -1.67 -10.89
CA PRO A 167 1.74 -2.30 -11.67
C PRO A 167 2.88 -1.31 -11.94
N VAL A 168 4.06 -1.68 -11.48
CA VAL A 168 5.32 -1.02 -11.82
C VAL A 168 5.83 -1.73 -13.07
N ARG A 169 6.33 -0.99 -14.06
CA ARG A 169 6.73 -1.54 -15.37
C ARG A 169 7.72 -2.70 -15.23
N GLU A 170 7.25 -3.92 -15.06
CA GLU A 170 7.81 -5.03 -15.80
C GLU A 170 7.47 -4.77 -17.26
N ARG A 171 8.38 -5.11 -18.19
CA ARG A 171 8.22 -4.82 -19.62
C ARG A 171 6.98 -5.55 -20.13
N ASP A 172 5.81 -4.92 -20.01
CA ASP A 172 4.58 -5.44 -20.60
C ASP A 172 4.81 -5.38 -22.12
N PRO A 173 4.83 -6.53 -22.80
CA PRO A 173 5.04 -6.56 -24.24
C PRO A 173 3.90 -5.85 -24.99
N ASP A 174 2.76 -5.64 -24.34
CA ASP A 174 1.60 -4.94 -24.88
C ASP A 174 1.71 -3.41 -24.66
N PRO A 175 1.92 -2.62 -25.74
CA PRO A 175 2.04 -1.17 -25.63
C PRO A 175 0.75 -0.48 -25.17
N GLU A 176 -0.43 -1.04 -25.44
CA GLU A 176 -1.71 -0.46 -25.03
C GLU A 176 -1.91 -0.62 -23.53
N LYS A 177 -1.59 -1.80 -22.98
CA LYS A 177 -1.58 -2.02 -21.52
C LYS A 177 -0.54 -1.13 -20.84
N ALA A 178 0.65 -0.98 -21.42
CA ALA A 178 1.68 -0.10 -20.88
C ALA A 178 1.24 1.37 -20.84
N ALA A 179 0.53 1.84 -21.87
CA ALA A 179 -0.04 3.19 -21.92
C ALA A 179 -1.18 3.35 -20.90
N SER A 180 -2.09 2.38 -20.80
CA SER A 180 -3.18 2.39 -19.81
C SER A 180 -2.65 2.44 -18.38
N ARG A 181 -1.63 1.64 -18.05
CA ARG A 181 -1.01 1.64 -16.70
C ARG A 181 -0.33 2.96 -16.39
N HIS A 182 0.38 3.54 -17.37
CA HIS A 182 0.98 4.86 -17.20
C HIS A 182 -0.09 5.94 -16.97
N ALA A 183 -1.17 5.94 -17.77
CA ALA A 183 -2.30 6.85 -17.57
C ALA A 183 -2.91 6.71 -16.17
N GLN A 184 -3.07 5.48 -15.68
CA GLN A 184 -3.52 5.22 -14.32
C GLN A 184 -2.53 5.76 -13.29
N ALA A 185 -1.22 5.56 -13.46
CA ALA A 185 -0.19 6.07 -12.53
C ALA A 185 -0.23 7.59 -12.36
N VAL A 186 -0.56 8.33 -13.41
CA VAL A 186 -0.67 9.80 -13.38
C VAL A 186 -2.09 10.30 -13.08
N ALA A 187 -3.03 9.43 -12.70
CA ALA A 187 -4.38 9.85 -12.33
C ALA A 187 -4.37 10.73 -11.07
N ARG A 188 -5.21 11.77 -11.08
CA ARG A 188 -5.08 12.95 -10.21
C ARG A 188 -6.10 13.00 -9.07
N SER A 189 -7.17 12.22 -9.20
CA SER A 189 -8.26 12.14 -8.24
C SER A 189 -8.87 10.73 -8.30
N PRO A 190 -9.64 10.29 -7.29
CA PRO A 190 -10.35 9.02 -7.32
C PRO A 190 -11.26 8.88 -8.54
N ALA A 191 -11.99 9.94 -8.90
CA ALA A 191 -12.89 9.95 -10.05
C ALA A 191 -12.13 9.80 -11.38
N HIS A 192 -10.98 10.48 -11.52
CA HIS A 192 -10.14 10.34 -12.71
C HIS A 192 -9.57 8.91 -12.82
N LEU A 193 -9.15 8.31 -11.70
CA LEU A 193 -8.69 6.93 -11.69
C LEU A 193 -9.80 5.94 -12.07
N ALA A 194 -11.02 6.15 -11.56
CA ALA A 194 -12.18 5.34 -11.88
C ALA A 194 -12.52 5.41 -13.38
N ALA A 195 -12.49 6.62 -13.98
CA ALA A 195 -12.73 6.82 -15.41
C ALA A 195 -11.71 6.09 -16.31
N LEU A 196 -10.49 5.90 -15.83
CA LEU A 196 -9.44 5.12 -16.49
C LEU A 196 -9.54 3.60 -16.24
N GLY A 197 -10.61 3.15 -15.57
CA GLY A 197 -10.79 1.75 -15.18
C GLY A 197 -9.72 1.26 -14.20
N GLY A 198 -9.08 2.17 -13.46
CA GLY A 198 -8.00 1.89 -12.51
C GLY A 198 -8.48 1.62 -11.09
N ILE A 199 -9.77 1.28 -10.90
CA ILE A 199 -10.30 0.77 -9.63
C ILE A 199 -10.82 -0.63 -9.90
N LYS A 200 -9.98 -1.63 -9.65
CA LYS A 200 -10.26 -3.05 -9.92
C LYS A 200 -9.52 -3.91 -8.90
N GLY A 201 -10.27 -4.52 -7.98
CA GLY A 201 -9.74 -5.53 -7.09
C GLY A 201 -9.66 -6.92 -7.74
N ARG A 202 -9.29 -7.92 -6.94
CA ARG A 202 -9.29 -9.32 -7.35
C ARG A 202 -10.69 -9.77 -7.74
N GLN A 203 -10.79 -10.44 -8.88
CA GLN A 203 -12.02 -11.11 -9.32
C GLN A 203 -11.78 -12.62 -9.37
N ILE A 204 -12.68 -13.38 -8.76
CA ILE A 204 -12.64 -14.84 -8.81
C ILE A 204 -13.83 -15.30 -9.64
N TRP A 205 -13.53 -15.95 -10.76
CA TRP A 205 -14.51 -16.68 -11.54
C TRP A 205 -14.63 -18.10 -10.98
N VAL A 206 -15.86 -18.57 -10.83
CA VAL A 206 -16.21 -19.95 -10.48
C VAL A 206 -17.28 -20.44 -11.45
N PRO A 207 -17.24 -21.72 -11.87
CA PRO A 207 -18.27 -22.30 -12.72
C PRO A 207 -19.61 -22.32 -11.98
N ARG A 208 -20.69 -21.94 -12.68
CA ARG A 208 -22.05 -21.99 -12.14
C ARG A 208 -22.71 -23.32 -12.49
N PRO A 209 -23.71 -23.77 -11.71
CA PRO A 209 -24.47 -24.97 -12.05
C PRO A 209 -25.06 -24.86 -13.47
N GLY A 210 -24.69 -25.80 -14.35
CA GLY A 210 -25.11 -25.84 -15.75
C GLY A 210 -24.11 -25.27 -16.76
N ASP A 211 -23.02 -24.65 -16.31
CA ASP A 211 -21.95 -24.21 -17.19
C ASP A 211 -21.19 -25.40 -17.80
N ALA A 212 -20.71 -25.24 -19.04
CA ALA A 212 -19.82 -26.21 -19.65
C ALA A 212 -18.47 -26.25 -18.90
N PRO A 213 -17.87 -27.43 -18.71
CA PRO A 213 -16.59 -27.53 -18.03
C PRO A 213 -15.49 -26.81 -18.82
N VAL A 214 -14.78 -25.91 -18.15
CA VAL A 214 -13.61 -25.21 -18.68
C VAL A 214 -12.36 -26.00 -18.32
N TYR A 215 -11.49 -26.29 -19.27
CA TYR A 215 -10.27 -27.09 -19.05
C TYR A 215 -8.97 -26.30 -19.20
N GLN A 216 -9.05 -25.05 -19.69
CA GLN A 216 -7.90 -24.19 -19.88
C GLN A 216 -8.12 -22.87 -19.15
N PRO A 217 -7.09 -22.35 -18.45
CA PRO A 217 -7.18 -21.03 -17.85
C PRO A 217 -7.26 -19.98 -18.95
N ASP A 218 -8.03 -18.92 -18.68
CA ASP A 218 -8.06 -17.73 -19.50
C ASP A 218 -6.65 -17.10 -19.56
N PRO A 219 -6.16 -16.66 -20.73
CA PRO A 219 -4.87 -15.96 -20.83
C PRO A 219 -4.74 -14.73 -19.93
N ALA A 220 -5.85 -14.13 -19.50
CA ALA A 220 -5.86 -13.00 -18.57
C ALA A 220 -5.89 -13.42 -17.08
N ALA A 221 -6.04 -14.71 -16.78
CA ALA A 221 -6.04 -15.21 -15.41
C ALA A 221 -4.63 -15.12 -14.80
N THR A 222 -4.55 -14.60 -13.58
CA THR A 222 -3.33 -14.49 -12.78
C THR A 222 -3.10 -15.70 -11.88
N GLY A 223 -4.15 -16.50 -11.63
CA GLY A 223 -4.07 -17.74 -10.88
C GLY A 223 -5.28 -18.64 -11.16
N TRP A 224 -5.17 -19.94 -10.89
CA TRP A 224 -6.23 -20.91 -11.17
C TRP A 224 -6.05 -22.20 -10.37
N ALA A 225 -7.14 -22.97 -10.25
CA ALA A 225 -7.09 -24.33 -9.71
C ALA A 225 -8.00 -25.28 -10.49
N PHE A 226 -7.60 -26.55 -10.51
CA PHE A 226 -8.32 -27.66 -11.14
C PHE A 226 -8.80 -28.66 -10.09
N GLU A 227 -9.85 -29.42 -10.41
CA GLU A 227 -10.36 -30.48 -9.53
C GLU A 227 -9.33 -31.62 -9.36
N LYS A 228 -8.57 -31.90 -10.42
CA LYS A 228 -7.43 -32.83 -10.50
C LYS A 228 -6.43 -32.27 -11.50
N ALA A 229 -5.21 -32.83 -11.57
CA ALA A 229 -4.14 -32.34 -12.46
C ALA A 229 -4.57 -32.19 -13.95
N GLU A 230 -5.58 -32.95 -14.39
CA GLU A 230 -6.17 -32.88 -15.75
C GLU A 230 -7.70 -32.67 -15.72
N GLY A 231 -8.26 -32.23 -14.59
CA GLY A 231 -9.71 -32.06 -14.41
C GLY A 231 -10.24 -30.72 -14.93
N PRO A 232 -11.56 -30.47 -14.81
CA PRO A 232 -12.13 -29.16 -15.07
C PRO A 232 -11.62 -28.12 -14.07
N LEU A 233 -11.61 -26.86 -14.51
CA LEU A 233 -11.23 -25.71 -13.72
C LEU A 233 -12.27 -25.47 -12.62
N LEU A 234 -11.82 -25.39 -11.37
CA LEU A 234 -12.67 -25.05 -10.23
C LEU A 234 -12.85 -23.54 -10.09
N TRP A 235 -11.79 -22.79 -10.38
CA TRP A 235 -11.81 -21.34 -10.35
C TRP A 235 -10.61 -20.77 -11.11
N GLN A 236 -10.75 -19.52 -11.53
CA GLN A 236 -9.63 -18.69 -11.97
C GLN A 236 -9.76 -17.29 -11.38
N GLN A 237 -8.60 -16.71 -11.10
CA GLN A 237 -8.44 -15.38 -10.55
C GLN A 237 -8.00 -14.43 -11.65
N TYR A 238 -8.62 -13.25 -11.70
CA TYR A 238 -8.21 -12.13 -12.53
C TYR A 238 -7.72 -11.00 -11.63
N GLY A 239 -6.50 -10.51 -11.90
CA GLY A 239 -5.85 -9.48 -11.10
C GLY A 239 -5.41 -9.97 -9.71
N ASP A 240 -5.16 -9.03 -8.80
CA ASP A 240 -4.84 -9.23 -7.40
C ASP A 240 -5.46 -8.08 -6.57
N ASP A 241 -5.41 -8.21 -5.25
CA ASP A 241 -5.92 -7.19 -4.32
C ASP A 241 -4.86 -6.10 -4.04
N GLY A 242 -3.91 -5.89 -4.96
CA GLY A 242 -2.87 -4.87 -4.85
C GLY A 242 -1.84 -5.10 -3.73
N PRO A 243 -0.91 -4.14 -3.54
CA PRO A 243 0.18 -4.24 -2.57
C PRO A 243 -0.31 -4.19 -1.11
N ILE A 244 -1.53 -3.72 -0.85
CA ILE A 244 -2.11 -3.69 0.51
C ILE A 244 -2.21 -5.09 1.14
N ARG A 245 -2.29 -6.14 0.32
CA ARG A 245 -2.34 -7.54 0.77
C ARG A 245 -1.04 -8.31 0.52
N GLN A 246 0.01 -7.66 0.03
CA GLN A 246 1.26 -8.34 -0.29
C GLN A 246 2.16 -8.47 0.95
N GLU A 247 2.95 -9.53 0.91
CA GLU A 247 3.93 -9.87 1.93
C GLU A 247 5.35 -9.67 1.39
N PHE A 248 6.25 -9.21 2.25
CA PHE A 248 7.67 -9.20 1.98
C PHE A 248 8.30 -10.51 2.44
N HIS A 249 8.97 -11.21 1.53
CA HIS A 249 9.56 -12.53 1.79
C HIS A 249 11.09 -12.45 1.97
N TYR A 250 11.61 -13.18 2.95
CA TYR A 250 13.04 -13.37 3.17
C TYR A 250 13.33 -14.77 3.77
N HIS A 251 14.61 -15.14 3.79
CA HIS A 251 15.06 -16.43 4.29
C HIS A 251 16.10 -16.26 5.39
N ILE A 252 15.98 -17.08 6.43
CA ILE A 252 17.01 -17.31 7.44
C ILE A 252 17.66 -18.65 7.14
N ILE A 253 18.99 -18.67 7.07
CA ILE A 253 19.78 -19.86 6.71
C ILE A 253 20.53 -20.34 7.95
N ASP A 254 20.20 -21.53 8.42
CA ASP A 254 20.98 -22.25 9.42
C ASP A 254 22.09 -23.01 8.67
N GLU A 255 23.30 -22.46 8.68
CA GLU A 255 24.47 -23.06 8.01
C GLU A 255 24.92 -24.35 8.69
N ASP A 256 24.69 -24.49 10.00
CA ASP A 256 25.10 -25.67 10.78
C ASP A 256 24.21 -26.87 10.51
N ARG A 257 22.90 -26.64 10.29
CA ARG A 257 21.92 -27.69 9.97
C ARG A 257 21.60 -27.82 8.49
N ASN A 258 22.17 -26.95 7.65
CA ASN A 258 21.84 -26.82 6.23
C ASN A 258 20.32 -26.67 6.01
N ASP A 259 19.67 -25.90 6.88
CA ASP A 259 18.23 -25.65 6.86
C ASP A 259 17.94 -24.21 6.41
N VAL A 260 16.81 -24.00 5.73
CA VAL A 260 16.39 -22.70 5.21
C VAL A 260 14.98 -22.41 5.67
N GLN A 261 14.86 -21.47 6.60
CA GLN A 261 13.57 -21.01 7.11
C GLN A 261 13.04 -19.89 6.23
N PHE A 262 11.89 -20.12 5.61
CA PHE A 262 11.14 -19.07 4.92
C PHE A 262 10.42 -18.19 5.95
N ARG A 263 10.49 -16.88 5.75
CA ARG A 263 9.81 -15.87 6.56
C ARG A 263 9.09 -14.89 5.66
N CYS A 264 7.91 -14.47 6.09
CA CYS A 264 7.12 -13.46 5.42
C CYS A 264 6.68 -12.40 6.43
N ARG A 265 6.40 -11.19 5.93
CA ARG A 265 5.84 -10.11 6.73
C ARG A 265 4.88 -9.27 5.90
N ASP A 266 3.68 -9.05 6.41
CA ASP A 266 2.73 -8.10 5.82
C ASP A 266 3.38 -6.72 5.65
N VAL A 267 3.34 -6.16 4.44
CA VAL A 267 3.92 -4.83 4.15
C VAL A 267 3.08 -3.72 4.77
N PHE A 268 1.76 -3.86 4.72
CA PHE A 268 0.80 -2.83 5.14
C PHE A 268 -0.17 -3.35 6.21
N ARG A 269 0.35 -4.02 7.24
CA ARG A 269 -0.49 -4.67 8.25
C ARG A 269 -1.49 -3.71 8.89
N ARG A 270 -1.05 -2.53 9.33
CA ARG A 270 -1.90 -1.56 10.03
C ARG A 270 -2.82 -0.82 9.06
N SER A 271 -2.28 -0.36 7.92
CA SER A 271 -3.09 0.26 6.88
C SER A 271 -4.20 -0.66 6.37
N ARG A 272 -3.92 -1.95 6.19
CA ARG A 272 -4.90 -2.96 5.79
C ARG A 272 -6.02 -3.11 6.83
N GLN A 273 -5.65 -3.22 8.10
CA GLN A 273 -6.67 -3.32 9.17
C GLN A 273 -7.51 -2.04 9.25
N PHE A 274 -6.88 -0.86 9.19
CA PHE A 274 -7.59 0.42 9.16
C PHE A 274 -8.63 0.47 8.04
N ILE A 275 -8.28 0.01 6.83
CA ILE A 275 -9.21 -0.01 5.69
C ILE A 275 -10.38 -0.98 5.93
N PHE A 276 -10.13 -2.17 6.49
CA PHE A 276 -11.22 -3.10 6.82
C PHE A 276 -12.16 -2.54 7.87
N ASP A 277 -11.62 -1.89 8.90
CA ASP A 277 -12.43 -1.24 9.92
C ASP A 277 -13.21 -0.06 9.30
N ALA A 278 -12.57 0.78 8.48
CA ALA A 278 -13.21 1.89 7.77
C ALA A 278 -14.37 1.41 6.89
N HIS A 279 -14.17 0.35 6.08
CA HIS A 279 -15.23 -0.26 5.28
C HIS A 279 -16.43 -0.69 6.12
N TYR A 280 -16.17 -1.29 7.28
CA TYR A 280 -17.21 -1.72 8.20
C TYR A 280 -18.07 -0.54 8.65
N PHE A 281 -17.44 0.54 9.15
CA PHE A 281 -18.16 1.73 9.60
C PHE A 281 -18.86 2.48 8.46
N THR A 282 -18.22 2.60 7.29
CA THR A 282 -18.84 3.22 6.12
C THR A 282 -20.10 2.46 5.69
N ARG A 283 -20.08 1.11 5.71
CA ARG A 283 -21.25 0.29 5.36
C ARG A 283 -22.44 0.58 6.27
N ILE A 284 -22.21 0.66 7.59
CA ILE A 284 -23.25 0.99 8.58
C ILE A 284 -23.80 2.39 8.31
N ARG A 285 -22.94 3.40 8.22
CA ARG A 285 -23.34 4.79 8.01
C ARG A 285 -24.09 5.00 6.70
N LEU A 286 -23.67 4.33 5.64
CA LEU A 286 -24.36 4.38 4.35
C LEU A 286 -25.75 3.74 4.45
N ALA A 287 -25.87 2.62 5.16
CA ALA A 287 -27.15 1.99 5.39
C ALA A 287 -28.10 2.88 6.22
N GLU A 288 -27.60 3.51 7.29
CA GLU A 288 -28.35 4.50 8.07
C GLU A 288 -28.87 5.63 7.17
N HIS A 289 -27.99 6.23 6.36
CA HIS A 289 -28.34 7.33 5.47
C HIS A 289 -29.41 6.94 4.43
N ILE A 290 -29.29 5.75 3.84
CA ILE A 290 -30.26 5.22 2.88
C ILE A 290 -31.59 4.93 3.56
N LEU A 291 -31.57 4.32 4.75
CA LEU A 291 -32.78 3.98 5.50
C LEU A 291 -33.50 5.23 6.00
N ASP A 292 -32.79 6.26 6.45
CA ASP A 292 -33.37 7.55 6.84
C ASP A 292 -34.16 8.16 5.69
N SER A 293 -33.60 8.09 4.48
CA SER A 293 -34.22 8.59 3.25
C SER A 293 -35.31 7.66 2.67
N SER A 294 -35.49 6.46 3.25
CA SER A 294 -36.41 5.45 2.77
C SER A 294 -37.83 5.68 3.30
N PRO A 295 -38.89 5.39 2.51
CA PRO A 295 -40.28 5.48 2.96
C PRO A 295 -40.71 4.34 3.91
N LEU A 296 -39.78 3.47 4.30
CA LEU A 296 -40.04 2.35 5.21
C LEU A 296 -40.52 2.85 6.58
N ALA A 297 -41.35 2.06 7.26
CA ALA A 297 -41.71 2.31 8.64
C ALA A 297 -40.48 2.21 9.55
N THR A 298 -40.44 3.00 10.62
CA THR A 298 -39.31 3.06 11.55
C THR A 298 -38.95 1.68 12.10
N GLU A 299 -39.95 0.85 12.40
CA GLU A 299 -39.76 -0.52 12.89
C GLU A 299 -39.02 -1.39 11.87
N THR A 300 -39.34 -1.24 10.58
CA THR A 300 -38.67 -1.96 9.50
C THR A 300 -37.23 -1.47 9.33
N LYS A 301 -36.99 -0.16 9.45
CA LYS A 301 -35.64 0.41 9.42
C LYS A 301 -34.78 -0.15 10.57
N VAL A 302 -35.32 -0.20 11.79
CA VAL A 302 -34.65 -0.76 12.97
C VAL A 302 -34.35 -2.25 12.78
N GLN A 303 -35.29 -3.01 12.22
CA GLN A 303 -35.05 -4.44 11.91
C GLN A 303 -33.92 -4.61 10.88
N ILE A 304 -33.91 -3.83 9.80
CA ILE A 304 -32.84 -3.88 8.79
C ILE A 304 -31.49 -3.53 9.40
N MET A 305 -31.42 -2.47 10.21
CA MET A 305 -30.18 -2.10 10.92
C MET A 305 -29.73 -3.21 11.88
N GLY A 306 -30.65 -3.84 12.60
CA GLY A 306 -30.35 -4.97 13.48
C GLY A 306 -29.80 -6.22 12.76
N TYR A 307 -29.97 -6.34 11.43
CA TYR A 307 -29.30 -7.37 10.62
C TYR A 307 -27.92 -6.94 10.10
N LEU A 308 -27.63 -5.64 10.07
CA LEU A 308 -26.35 -5.10 9.62
C LEU A 308 -25.34 -4.99 10.77
N ASP A 309 -25.84 -4.77 11.99
CA ASP A 309 -25.06 -4.88 13.21
C ASP A 309 -24.71 -6.36 13.46
N ASP A 310 -23.42 -6.69 13.52
CA ASP A 310 -23.01 -7.98 14.09
C ASP A 310 -23.39 -7.93 15.59
N PRO A 311 -24.18 -8.89 16.10
CA PRO A 311 -24.62 -8.89 17.50
C PRO A 311 -23.46 -8.92 18.53
N ASN A 312 -22.21 -9.07 18.09
CA ASN A 312 -21.01 -9.08 18.94
C ASN A 312 -20.23 -7.76 18.99
N LEU A 313 -20.71 -6.68 18.35
CA LEU A 313 -20.03 -5.38 18.48
C LEU A 313 -20.41 -4.70 19.78
N GLU A 314 -19.41 -4.57 20.64
CA GLU A 314 -19.51 -3.78 21.86
C GLU A 314 -19.93 -2.33 21.52
N PRO A 315 -20.97 -1.78 22.17
CA PRO A 315 -21.52 -0.46 21.85
C PRO A 315 -20.54 0.72 21.91
N TYR A 316 -19.36 0.55 22.50
CA TYR A 316 -18.32 1.59 22.54
C TYR A 316 -17.51 1.66 21.24
N LEU A 317 -17.47 0.61 20.43
CA LEU A 317 -16.71 0.57 19.17
C LEU A 317 -17.27 1.57 18.15
N SER A 318 -18.57 1.86 18.20
CA SER A 318 -19.23 2.92 17.40
C SER A 318 -18.82 4.35 17.78
N ARG A 319 -18.20 4.54 18.96
CA ARG A 319 -17.75 5.84 19.47
C ARG A 319 -16.25 6.07 19.29
N LEU A 320 -15.50 5.09 18.79
CA LEU A 320 -14.08 5.24 18.55
C LEU A 320 -13.84 6.04 17.26
N ASP A 321 -13.03 7.09 17.35
CA ASP A 321 -12.43 7.65 16.14
C ASP A 321 -11.33 6.69 15.66
N LEU A 322 -11.58 6.02 14.53
CA LEU A 322 -10.59 5.17 13.89
C LEU A 322 -9.27 5.90 13.63
N ALA A 323 -9.30 7.19 13.31
CA ALA A 323 -8.06 7.92 13.13
C ALA A 323 -7.26 8.02 14.44
N ASP A 324 -7.89 8.09 15.60
CA ASP A 324 -7.18 8.14 16.88
C ASP A 324 -6.67 6.77 17.32
N VAL A 325 -7.46 5.71 17.11
CA VAL A 325 -7.07 4.31 17.39
C VAL A 325 -5.80 3.94 16.62
N TYR A 326 -5.70 4.41 15.37
CA TYR A 326 -4.56 4.17 14.49
C TYR A 326 -3.53 5.30 14.52
N SER A 327 -3.44 6.04 15.64
CA SER A 327 -2.36 7.01 15.85
C SER A 327 -0.97 6.37 15.69
N PRO A 328 0.05 7.14 15.25
CA PRO A 328 1.38 6.61 15.05
C PRO A 328 1.90 6.03 16.37
N PHE A 329 2.70 4.96 16.31
CA PHE A 329 3.42 4.56 17.51
C PHE A 329 4.26 5.74 18.01
N PRO A 330 4.29 6.00 19.33
CA PRO A 330 5.12 7.06 19.86
C PRO A 330 6.58 6.81 19.44
N SER A 331 7.23 7.84 18.90
CA SER A 331 8.61 7.73 18.45
C SER A 331 9.52 7.30 19.60
N VAL A 332 10.39 6.32 19.34
CA VAL A 332 11.34 5.76 20.32
C VAL A 332 12.30 6.85 20.87
N ASP A 333 12.45 7.96 20.14
CA ASP A 333 13.20 9.15 20.58
C ASP A 333 12.58 9.87 21.79
N LYS A 334 11.31 9.61 22.09
CA LYS A 334 10.77 9.81 23.43
C LYS A 334 11.05 8.52 24.18
N GLN A 335 11.96 8.57 25.14
CA GLN A 335 12.20 7.53 26.15
C GLN A 335 10.90 7.15 26.87
N LEU A 336 10.01 6.42 26.22
CA LEU A 336 9.02 5.57 26.86
C LEU A 336 9.77 4.29 27.19
N GLU A 337 10.66 4.42 28.18
CA GLU A 337 11.15 3.25 28.90
C GLU A 337 9.90 2.49 29.35
N CYS A 338 9.74 1.27 28.85
CA CYS A 338 8.67 0.39 29.29
C CYS A 338 8.66 0.39 30.83
N LEU A 339 7.51 0.71 31.43
CA LEU A 339 7.35 0.77 32.89
C LEU A 339 7.75 -0.55 33.56
N GLU A 340 7.57 -1.67 32.86
CA GLU A 340 7.99 -3.00 33.31
C GLU A 340 9.50 -3.24 33.15
N CYS A 341 10.15 -2.60 32.18
CA CYS A 341 11.62 -2.60 32.07
C CYS A 341 12.28 -1.80 33.21
N LYS A 342 11.60 -0.77 33.75
CA LYS A 342 12.01 -0.11 35.00
C LYS A 342 11.83 -0.98 36.23
N ALA A 343 10.82 -1.85 36.22
CA ALA A 343 10.47 -2.70 37.36
C ALA A 343 11.27 -4.02 37.42
N ASN A 344 12.21 -4.28 36.48
CA ASN A 344 12.93 -5.55 36.35
C ASN A 344 12.03 -6.81 36.26
N THR A 345 10.74 -6.63 35.95
CA THR A 345 9.77 -7.71 35.78
C THR A 345 9.56 -8.10 34.33
N CYS A 346 10.12 -7.34 33.39
CA CYS A 346 10.13 -7.72 32.00
C CYS A 346 10.93 -9.02 31.86
N PRO A 347 10.32 -10.15 31.45
CA PRO A 347 11.11 -11.33 31.10
C PRO A 347 12.05 -10.88 30.00
N LYS A 348 13.37 -10.92 30.25
CA LYS A 348 14.40 -10.70 29.22
C LYS A 348 13.95 -11.50 28.02
N THR A 349 13.53 -10.77 27.00
CA THR A 349 12.74 -11.29 25.90
C THR A 349 13.53 -12.46 25.33
N SER A 350 12.99 -13.67 25.48
CA SER A 350 13.30 -14.73 24.53
C SER A 350 13.20 -14.08 23.16
N LEU A 351 14.31 -14.10 22.43
CA LEU A 351 14.40 -13.71 21.04
C LEU A 351 13.31 -14.45 20.26
N HIS A 352 12.13 -13.85 20.19
CA HIS A 352 11.09 -14.26 19.26
C HIS A 352 11.42 -13.56 17.95
N LEU A 353 12.30 -14.23 17.19
CA LEU A 353 12.29 -14.19 15.73
C LEU A 353 10.96 -14.81 15.26
N ASN A 354 9.86 -14.09 15.44
CA ASN A 354 8.56 -14.40 14.84
C ASN A 354 8.19 -13.26 13.89
#